data_AF-A0A831PQQ3-F1
#
_entry.id   AF-A0A831PQQ3-F1
#
_cell.length_a   1.000
_cell.length_b   1.000
_cell.length_c   1.000
_cell.angle_alpha   90.00
_cell.angle_beta   90.00
_cell.angle_gamma   90.00
#
_symmetry.space_group_name_H-M   'P 1'
#
loop_
_entity.id
_entity.type
_entity.pdbx_description
1 polymer ?
#
loop_
_entity_poly.entity_id
_entity_poly.type
_entity_poly.pdbx_seq_one_letter_code
_entity_poly.pdbx_strand_id
1 'polypeptide(L)'
;MNKEEIQNSPSTVSSFGGNAEGKGGSVEIRSDEVQEILGTPPRWIIRWGITIMLLVVMVLLAGSYFYKYPDLISARITIVSENPPVQIVAKSNGKLDQLLVGNNQQVEAGEILGLIENTANYNDAYRLLAKLDSVETWFENPEKFNEISLSENYSLGQYHSYFSSFVSQVRSYQTFLNFNPFNQRIESLQKQVVDYRNYFERLREQINVLRQDYELAFNQ
;
A
#
# COMPACT_ATOMS: atom_id res chain seq x y z
N MET A 1 -34.72 6.99 -40.33
CA MET A 1 -35.81 7.97 -40.45
C MET A 1 -35.37 9.02 -41.46
N ASN A 2 -36.19 9.26 -42.48
CA ASN A 2 -35.99 10.07 -43.70
C ASN A 2 -35.05 9.46 -44.76
N LYS A 3 -35.38 9.37 -46.04
CA LYS A 3 -36.60 9.65 -46.84
C LYS A 3 -36.39 8.86 -48.16
N GLU A 4 -37.36 8.06 -48.62
CA GLU A 4 -38.25 8.37 -49.77
C GLU A 4 -37.47 8.60 -51.09
N GLU A 5 -37.78 8.01 -52.25
CA GLU A 5 -38.94 7.26 -52.73
C GLU A 5 -38.67 6.90 -54.22
N ILE A 6 -39.31 5.83 -54.71
CA ILE A 6 -39.91 5.69 -56.07
C ILE A 6 -38.92 5.60 -57.28
N GLN A 7 -38.98 4.63 -58.20
CA GLN A 7 -40.14 4.16 -58.97
C GLN A 7 -39.94 2.79 -59.66
N ASN A 8 -40.93 1.91 -59.49
CA ASN A 8 -41.61 1.00 -60.44
C ASN A 8 -40.83 0.19 -61.52
N SER A 9 -40.81 -1.15 -61.35
CA SER A 9 -41.65 -2.18 -62.02
C SER A 9 -42.13 -1.99 -63.49
N PRO A 10 -42.49 -3.05 -64.28
CA PRO A 10 -42.57 -4.50 -63.96
C PRO A 10 -42.19 -5.50 -65.11
N SER A 11 -42.33 -6.80 -64.78
CA SER A 11 -42.96 -7.89 -65.56
C SER A 11 -42.30 -8.46 -66.84
N THR A 12 -41.81 -9.73 -66.80
CA THR A 12 -42.40 -10.99 -67.36
C THR A 12 -42.33 -11.11 -68.90
N VAL A 13 -42.14 -12.23 -69.60
CA VAL A 13 -42.56 -13.65 -69.49
C VAL A 13 -41.72 -14.49 -70.50
N SER A 14 -41.65 -15.82 -70.29
CA SER A 14 -41.65 -16.94 -71.29
C SER A 14 -40.53 -17.06 -72.33
N SER A 15 -39.75 -18.15 -72.40
CA SER A 15 -40.10 -19.55 -72.75
C SER A 15 -40.61 -19.73 -74.19
N PHE A 16 -39.72 -20.16 -75.09
CA PHE A 16 -39.91 -21.09 -76.22
C PHE A 16 -38.54 -21.14 -76.96
N GLY A 17 -37.92 -22.24 -77.34
CA GLY A 17 -38.48 -23.46 -77.93
C GLY A 17 -38.29 -23.40 -79.45
N GLY A 18 -37.51 -24.32 -80.02
CA GLY A 18 -37.77 -24.82 -81.37
C GLY A 18 -36.87 -24.32 -82.51
N ASN A 19 -36.11 -25.28 -83.03
CA ASN A 19 -35.39 -25.36 -84.30
C ASN A 19 -36.29 -25.19 -85.55
N ALA A 20 -35.79 -24.56 -86.61
CA ALA A 20 -36.13 -24.77 -88.03
C ALA A 20 -35.11 -23.95 -88.88
N GLU A 21 -34.26 -24.57 -89.70
CA GLU A 21 -34.55 -24.92 -91.11
C GLU A 21 -35.25 -23.75 -91.84
N GLY A 22 -34.73 -23.12 -92.89
CA GLY A 22 -33.80 -23.53 -93.93
C GLY A 22 -34.24 -22.82 -95.23
N LYS A 23 -33.32 -22.69 -96.18
CA LYS A 23 -33.45 -22.16 -97.56
C LYS A 23 -33.44 -20.63 -97.70
N GLY A 24 -32.59 -20.04 -98.52
CA GLY A 24 -31.76 -20.61 -99.57
C GLY A 24 -31.83 -19.70 -100.80
N GLY A 25 -30.91 -18.74 -100.86
CA GLY A 25 -30.53 -18.06 -102.09
C GLY A 25 -29.12 -18.51 -102.46
N SER A 26 -29.04 -19.51 -103.32
CA SER A 26 -27.85 -19.99 -104.04
C SER A 26 -27.19 -18.84 -104.82
N VAL A 27 -25.88 -18.73 -105.08
CA VAL A 27 -24.74 -19.63 -104.96
C VAL A 27 -23.52 -18.78 -105.35
N GLU A 28 -22.41 -18.97 -104.62
CA GLU A 28 -21.03 -19.01 -105.15
C GLU A 28 -20.42 -17.75 -105.78
N ILE A 29 -19.60 -17.03 -104.99
CA ILE A 29 -18.26 -16.50 -105.36
C ILE A 29 -17.51 -16.08 -104.05
N ARG A 30 -16.26 -16.55 -103.88
CA ARG A 30 -15.15 -16.03 -103.02
C ARG A 30 -15.26 -16.09 -101.50
N SER A 31 -14.36 -16.85 -100.85
CA SER A 31 -13.60 -16.44 -99.64
C SER A 31 -12.69 -17.52 -99.04
N ASP A 32 -11.89 -18.23 -99.85
CA ASP A 32 -10.75 -19.00 -99.30
C ASP A 32 -9.65 -18.08 -98.73
N GLU A 33 -9.73 -16.76 -98.94
CA GLU A 33 -8.88 -15.77 -98.27
C GLU A 33 -9.34 -15.42 -96.85
N VAL A 34 -10.54 -15.82 -96.41
CA VAL A 34 -11.09 -15.36 -95.12
C VAL A 34 -10.82 -16.36 -93.99
N GLN A 35 -10.41 -17.58 -94.32
CA GLN A 35 -10.10 -18.62 -93.34
C GLN A 35 -8.61 -18.68 -92.95
N GLU A 36 -7.73 -17.91 -93.63
CA GLU A 36 -6.36 -17.69 -93.17
C GLU A 36 -6.28 -16.55 -92.13
N ILE A 37 -7.31 -15.69 -92.08
CA ILE A 37 -7.35 -14.52 -91.18
C ILE A 37 -7.69 -14.91 -89.73
N LEU A 38 -8.21 -16.12 -89.48
CA LEU A 38 -8.53 -16.63 -88.14
C LEU A 38 -7.55 -17.72 -87.64
N GLY A 39 -6.52 -18.07 -88.41
CA GLY A 39 -5.64 -19.19 -88.10
C GLY A 39 -4.32 -18.86 -87.40
N THR A 40 -3.90 -17.58 -87.37
CA THR A 40 -2.70 -17.19 -86.63
C THR A 40 -2.94 -15.86 -85.92
N PRO A 41 -2.83 -15.79 -84.59
CA PRO A 41 -2.90 -14.52 -83.89
C PRO A 41 -1.82 -13.60 -84.49
N PRO A 42 -2.19 -12.38 -84.93
CA PRO A 42 -1.27 -11.50 -85.63
C PRO A 42 -0.04 -11.27 -84.75
N ARG A 43 1.15 -11.45 -85.32
CA ARG A 43 2.43 -11.41 -84.57
C ARG A 43 2.63 -10.13 -83.77
N TRP A 44 1.94 -9.05 -84.13
CA TRP A 44 1.92 -7.79 -83.38
C TRP A 44 1.24 -7.95 -82.02
N ILE A 45 0.09 -8.61 -81.93
CA ILE A 45 -0.63 -8.77 -80.65
C ILE A 45 0.18 -9.62 -79.66
N ILE A 46 0.90 -10.61 -80.17
CA ILE A 46 1.77 -11.48 -79.38
C ILE A 46 2.98 -10.69 -78.85
N ARG A 47 3.61 -9.85 -79.71
CA ARG A 47 4.74 -9.00 -79.31
C ARG A 47 4.32 -7.94 -78.29
N TRP A 48 3.17 -7.29 -78.49
CA TRP A 48 2.65 -6.28 -77.56
C TRP A 48 2.22 -6.90 -76.21
N GLY A 49 1.63 -8.09 -76.25
CA GLY A 49 1.22 -8.83 -75.04
C GLY A 49 2.41 -9.25 -74.17
N ILE A 50 3.47 -9.81 -74.76
CA ILE A 50 4.67 -10.18 -74.00
C ILE A 50 5.40 -8.96 -73.44
N THR A 51 5.44 -7.85 -74.18
CA THR A 51 6.03 -6.59 -73.65
C THR A 51 5.24 -6.03 -72.48
N ILE A 52 3.91 -6.10 -72.51
CA ILE A 52 3.05 -5.66 -71.40
C ILE A 52 3.23 -6.57 -70.18
N MET A 53 3.25 -7.89 -70.36
CA MET A 53 3.50 -8.83 -69.27
C MET A 53 4.89 -8.64 -68.64
N LEU A 54 5.92 -8.48 -69.49
CA LEU A 54 7.27 -8.22 -69.02
C LEU A 54 7.35 -6.89 -68.26
N LEU A 55 6.66 -5.84 -68.73
CA LEU A 55 6.61 -4.56 -68.04
C LEU A 55 5.92 -4.66 -66.68
N VAL A 56 4.81 -5.38 -66.57
CA VAL A 56 4.12 -5.61 -65.28
C VAL A 56 5.04 -6.35 -64.31
N VAL A 57 5.70 -7.42 -64.75
CA VAL A 57 6.68 -8.16 -63.93
C VAL A 57 7.84 -7.26 -63.53
N MET A 58 8.37 -6.44 -64.45
CA MET A 58 9.47 -5.52 -64.18
C MET A 58 9.07 -4.45 -63.15
N VAL A 59 7.84 -3.93 -63.22
CA VAL A 59 7.29 -2.99 -62.23
C VAL A 59 7.12 -3.67 -60.86
N LEU A 60 6.66 -4.92 -60.81
CA LEU A 60 6.54 -5.66 -59.54
C LEU A 60 7.91 -5.96 -58.93
N LEU A 61 8.91 -6.34 -59.73
CA LEU A 61 10.27 -6.56 -59.27
C LEU A 61 10.95 -5.27 -58.81
N ALA A 62 10.80 -4.19 -59.58
CA ALA A 62 11.30 -2.86 -59.20
C ALA A 62 10.60 -2.35 -57.94
N GLY A 63 9.29 -2.54 -57.85
CA GLY A 63 8.48 -2.22 -56.68
C GLY A 63 8.92 -3.00 -55.46
N SER A 64 9.16 -4.31 -55.58
CA SER A 64 9.64 -5.17 -54.49
C SER A 64 11.08 -4.84 -54.07
N TYR A 65 11.94 -4.45 -55.00
CA TYR A 65 13.30 -4.01 -54.69
C TYR A 65 13.30 -2.64 -54.00
N PHE A 66 12.42 -1.73 -54.44
CA PHE A 66 12.31 -0.40 -53.89
C PHE A 66 11.59 -0.36 -52.54
N TYR A 67 10.54 -1.17 -52.38
CA TYR A 67 9.88 -1.45 -51.09
C TYR A 67 10.71 -2.46 -50.29
N LYS A 68 11.91 -2.03 -49.89
CA LYS A 68 12.67 -2.73 -48.87
C LYS A 68 11.89 -2.59 -47.56
N TYR A 69 11.21 -3.66 -47.15
CA TYR A 69 10.55 -3.72 -45.85
C TYR A 69 11.62 -3.45 -44.79
N PRO A 70 11.46 -2.43 -43.92
CA PRO A 70 12.44 -2.16 -42.90
C PRO A 70 12.36 -3.29 -41.87
N ASP A 71 13.22 -4.29 -42.03
CA ASP A 71 13.41 -5.43 -41.12
C ASP A 71 14.01 -4.99 -39.76
N LEU A 72 14.20 -3.68 -39.58
CA LEU A 72 14.77 -3.04 -38.42
C LEU A 72 13.72 -2.11 -37.81
N ILE A 73 12.90 -2.68 -36.93
CA ILE A 73 12.00 -1.90 -36.06
C ILE A 73 12.86 -1.34 -34.93
N SER A 74 13.08 -0.03 -34.92
CA SER A 74 13.79 0.66 -33.85
C SER A 74 12.96 0.63 -32.56
N ALA A 75 13.08 -0.45 -31.80
CA ALA A 75 12.48 -0.59 -30.48
C ALA A 75 13.41 -0.01 -29.41
N ARG A 76 12.85 0.70 -28.43
CA ARG A 76 13.58 1.12 -27.24
C ARG A 76 13.79 -0.10 -26.34
N ILE A 77 15.00 -0.62 -26.29
CA ILE A 77 15.38 -1.68 -25.35
C ILE A 77 15.92 -1.00 -24.10
N THR A 78 15.22 -1.15 -22.97
CA THR A 78 15.75 -0.79 -21.66
C THR A 78 16.49 -1.99 -21.10
N ILE A 79 17.82 -1.92 -21.08
CA ILE A 79 18.65 -2.95 -20.45
C ILE A 79 18.58 -2.73 -18.94
N VAL A 80 17.88 -3.62 -18.24
CA VAL A 80 17.80 -3.64 -16.78
C VAL A 80 18.82 -4.67 -16.27
N SER A 81 19.56 -4.33 -15.21
CA SER A 81 20.45 -5.28 -14.56
C SER A 81 19.64 -6.41 -13.90
N GLU A 82 20.19 -7.63 -13.89
CA GLU A 82 19.58 -8.81 -13.27
C GLU A 82 19.27 -8.58 -11.78
N ASN A 83 20.08 -7.76 -11.11
CA ASN A 83 19.85 -7.31 -9.74
C ASN A 83 19.73 -5.77 -9.71
N PRO A 84 18.50 -5.22 -9.75
CA PRO A 84 18.32 -3.78 -9.65
C PRO A 84 18.79 -3.26 -8.28
N PRO A 85 19.28 -2.01 -8.20
CA PRO A 85 19.71 -1.42 -6.94
C PRO A 85 18.52 -1.32 -5.98
N VAL A 86 18.65 -1.96 -4.81
CA VAL A 86 17.66 -1.90 -3.74
C VAL A 86 18.08 -0.82 -2.75
N GLN A 87 17.13 0.05 -2.38
CA GLN A 87 17.36 0.99 -1.28
C GLN A 87 17.27 0.24 0.04
N ILE A 88 18.36 0.26 0.81
CA ILE A 88 18.40 -0.32 2.15
C ILE A 88 17.90 0.74 3.13
N VAL A 89 16.72 0.50 3.72
CA VAL A 89 16.09 1.40 4.69
C VAL A 89 16.17 0.75 6.07
N ALA A 90 16.64 1.51 7.06
CA ALA A 90 16.67 1.05 8.43
C ALA A 90 15.26 0.98 9.04
N LYS A 91 15.04 -0.01 9.90
CA LYS A 91 13.74 -0.20 10.58
C LYS A 91 13.43 0.88 11.63
N SER A 92 14.46 1.54 12.14
CA SER A 92 14.34 2.58 13.18
C SER A 92 14.59 3.96 12.59
N ASN A 93 13.69 4.90 12.88
CA ASN A 93 13.93 6.31 12.61
C ASN A 93 14.98 6.86 13.58
N GLY A 94 16.00 7.54 13.05
CA GLY A 94 17.04 8.16 13.85
C GLY A 94 18.00 8.94 12.95
N LYS A 95 18.79 9.83 13.55
CA LYS A 95 19.85 10.53 12.84
C LYS A 95 20.98 9.54 12.52
N LEU A 96 21.52 9.59 11.31
CA LEU A 96 22.69 8.79 10.97
C LEU A 96 23.89 9.34 11.76
N ASP A 97 24.49 8.52 12.61
CA ASP A 97 25.64 8.91 13.44
C ASP A 97 26.92 8.81 12.60
N GLN A 98 27.19 7.62 12.06
CA GLN A 98 28.36 7.36 11.22
C GLN A 98 28.04 6.40 10.09
N LEU A 99 28.44 6.75 8.86
CA LEU A 99 28.45 5.85 7.72
C LEU A 99 29.83 5.16 7.67
N LEU A 100 29.85 3.82 7.68
CA LEU A 100 31.08 3.03 7.74
C LEU A 100 31.56 2.60 6.34
N VAL A 101 30.75 2.84 5.30
CA VAL A 101 31.03 2.47 3.91
C VAL A 101 31.12 3.71 3.02
N GLY A 102 32.01 3.67 2.03
CA GLY A 102 32.15 4.70 1.01
C GLY A 102 31.19 4.52 -0.17
N ASN A 103 31.02 5.56 -0.98
CA ASN A 103 30.28 5.45 -2.24
C ASN A 103 30.91 4.40 -3.15
N ASN A 104 30.08 3.56 -3.77
CA ASN A 104 30.47 2.49 -4.70
C ASN A 104 31.37 1.38 -4.11
N GLN A 105 31.42 1.26 -2.79
CA GLN A 105 32.11 0.15 -2.12
C GLN A 105 31.33 -1.16 -2.28
N GLN A 106 32.04 -2.26 -2.57
CA GLN A 106 31.45 -3.61 -2.52
C GLN A 106 31.28 -4.00 -1.05
N VAL A 107 30.09 -4.48 -0.70
CA VAL A 107 29.73 -4.89 0.67
C VAL A 107 29.19 -6.30 0.66
N GLU A 108 29.47 -7.04 1.72
CA GLU A 108 28.98 -8.42 1.89
C GLU A 108 27.64 -8.48 2.64
N ALA A 109 26.93 -9.59 2.47
CA ALA A 109 25.67 -9.81 3.18
C ALA A 109 25.91 -9.88 4.70
N GLY A 110 25.34 -8.92 5.43
CA GLY A 110 25.51 -8.80 6.88
C GLY A 110 26.57 -7.79 7.33
N GLU A 111 27.24 -7.12 6.39
CA GLU A 111 28.17 -6.04 6.70
C GLU A 111 27.44 -4.80 7.25
N ILE A 112 28.04 -4.15 8.25
CA ILE A 112 27.48 -2.97 8.91
C ILE A 112 27.76 -1.75 8.04
N LEU A 113 26.73 -1.22 7.38
CA LEU A 113 26.86 -0.06 6.49
C LEU A 113 26.94 1.27 7.23
N GLY A 114 26.31 1.37 8.40
CA GLY A 114 26.28 2.59 9.20
C GLY A 114 25.55 2.40 10.52
N LEU A 115 25.87 3.27 11.46
CA LEU A 115 25.29 3.33 12.80
C LEU A 115 24.27 4.47 12.85
N ILE A 116 23.08 4.15 13.34
CA ILE A 116 22.06 5.15 13.65
C ILE A 116 22.28 5.57 15.09
N GLU A 117 22.19 6.87 15.35
CA GLU A 117 22.33 7.45 16.68
C GLU A 117 21.36 6.76 17.63
N ASN A 118 21.92 5.94 18.53
CA ASN A 118 21.15 5.33 19.60
C ASN A 118 21.07 6.34 20.74
N THR A 119 19.86 6.80 21.05
CA THR A 119 19.61 7.74 22.15
C THR A 119 19.85 7.14 23.53
N ALA A 120 20.06 5.82 23.63
CA ALA A 120 20.44 5.15 24.86
C ALA A 120 21.97 5.05 24.98
N ASN A 121 22.53 5.68 26.01
CA ASN A 121 23.94 5.51 26.35
C ASN A 121 24.14 4.11 26.96
N TYR A 122 24.90 3.26 26.27
CA TYR A 122 25.19 1.89 26.71
C TYR A 122 25.80 1.83 28.12
N ASN A 123 26.64 2.81 28.47
CA ASN A 123 27.30 2.86 29.78
C ASN A 123 26.29 3.15 30.91
N ASP A 124 25.30 4.00 30.65
CA ASP A 124 24.23 4.31 31.60
C ASP A 124 23.31 3.11 31.82
N ALA A 125 22.98 2.38 30.74
CA ALA A 125 22.19 1.15 30.82
C ALA A 125 22.92 0.06 31.63
N TYR A 126 24.24 -0.10 31.44
CA TYR A 126 25.04 -1.06 32.18
C TYR A 126 25.16 -0.69 33.67
N ARG A 127 25.37 0.59 33.99
CA ARG A 127 25.37 1.08 35.39
C ARG A 127 24.04 0.87 36.08
N LEU A 128 22.94 1.08 35.35
CA LEU A 128 21.60 0.80 35.86
C LEU A 128 21.43 -0.70 36.14
N LEU A 129 21.82 -1.56 35.20
CA LEU A 129 21.72 -3.01 35.36
C LEU A 129 22.50 -3.50 36.60
N ALA A 130 23.73 -3.03 36.78
CA ALA A 130 24.55 -3.36 37.96
C ALA A 130 23.91 -2.86 39.27
N LYS A 131 23.28 -1.67 39.27
CA LYS A 131 22.52 -1.19 40.43
C LYS A 131 21.26 -2.03 40.65
N LEU A 132 20.57 -2.48 39.60
CA LEU A 132 19.38 -3.34 39.69
C LEU A 132 19.71 -4.75 40.21
N ASP A 133 20.85 -5.33 39.84
CA ASP A 133 21.30 -6.61 40.42
C ASP A 133 21.48 -6.51 41.94
N SER A 134 21.92 -5.35 42.44
CA SER A 134 22.01 -5.13 43.89
C SER A 134 20.63 -4.98 44.57
N VAL A 135 19.57 -4.66 43.82
CA VAL A 135 18.19 -4.54 44.34
C VAL A 135 17.62 -5.90 44.74
N GLU A 136 18.06 -7.00 44.14
CA GLU A 136 17.59 -8.35 44.52
C GLU A 136 17.80 -8.61 46.03
N THR A 137 18.97 -8.22 46.54
CA THR A 137 19.29 -8.34 47.98
C THR A 137 18.51 -7.37 48.88
N TRP A 138 17.85 -6.36 48.30
CA TRP A 138 17.05 -5.39 49.04
C TRP A 138 15.64 -5.92 49.32
N PHE A 139 15.12 -6.84 48.50
CA PHE A 139 13.82 -7.50 48.75
C PHE A 139 13.81 -8.30 50.06
N GLU A 140 14.96 -8.78 50.54
CA GLU A 140 15.07 -9.49 51.82
C GLU A 140 15.00 -8.55 53.04
N ASN A 141 15.31 -7.26 52.87
CA ASN A 141 15.33 -6.28 53.97
C ASN A 141 14.57 -5.00 53.59
N PRO A 142 13.26 -4.91 53.91
CA PRO A 142 12.39 -3.79 53.55
C PRO A 142 12.93 -2.40 53.94
N GLU A 143 13.69 -2.31 55.03
CA GLU A 143 14.24 -1.04 55.54
C GLU A 143 15.35 -0.46 54.64
N LYS A 144 16.10 -1.31 53.93
CA LYS A 144 17.16 -0.86 53.01
C LYS A 144 16.62 -0.11 51.81
N PHE A 145 15.33 -0.26 51.50
CA PHE A 145 14.70 0.49 50.42
C PHE A 145 14.66 2.00 50.69
N ASN A 146 14.67 2.46 51.95
CA ASN A 146 14.63 3.89 52.27
C ASN A 146 15.89 4.66 51.88
N GLU A 147 17.04 3.99 51.76
CA GLU A 147 18.34 4.63 51.46
C GLU A 147 18.62 4.74 49.96
N ILE A 148 17.76 4.16 49.11
CA ILE A 148 17.97 4.14 47.67
C ILE A 148 17.60 5.50 47.07
N SER A 149 18.62 6.32 46.80
CA SER A 149 18.47 7.52 45.96
C SER A 149 18.83 7.20 44.51
N LEU A 150 17.83 6.92 43.67
CA LEU A 150 17.97 6.79 42.22
C LEU A 150 17.90 8.17 41.53
N SER A 151 18.62 9.16 42.05
CA SER A 151 18.60 10.56 41.59
C SER A 151 19.51 10.86 40.39
N GLU A 152 20.12 9.84 39.79
CA GLU A 152 20.99 10.02 38.62
C GLU A 152 20.16 10.16 37.34
N ASN A 153 20.51 11.17 36.53
CA ASN A 153 19.92 11.42 35.22
C ASN A 153 20.49 10.42 34.19
N TYR A 154 19.91 9.23 34.09
CA TYR A 154 20.33 8.24 33.09
C TYR A 154 19.69 8.51 31.72
N SER A 155 20.51 8.58 30.68
CA SER A 155 20.03 8.67 29.30
C SER A 155 19.75 7.28 28.73
N LEU A 156 18.59 6.73 29.09
CA LEU A 156 18.17 5.37 28.75
C LEU A 156 17.33 5.28 27.45
N GLY A 157 17.13 6.41 26.76
CA GLY A 157 16.28 6.49 25.56
C GLY A 157 14.89 5.94 25.83
N GLN A 158 14.49 4.90 25.07
CA GLN A 158 13.17 4.26 25.17
C GLN A 158 12.92 3.56 26.52
N TYR A 159 13.98 3.20 27.26
CA TYR A 159 13.84 2.52 28.56
C TYR A 159 13.59 3.49 29.72
N HIS A 160 13.67 4.80 29.48
CA HIS A 160 13.48 5.82 30.51
C HIS A 160 12.06 5.78 31.13
N SER A 161 11.04 5.41 30.35
CA SER A 161 9.66 5.25 30.84
C SER A 161 9.55 4.15 31.89
N TYR A 162 10.10 2.97 31.61
CA TYR A 162 10.14 1.83 32.53
C TYR A 162 10.91 2.15 33.81
N PHE A 163 12.08 2.80 33.66
CA PHE A 163 12.87 3.24 34.81
C PHE A 163 12.10 4.24 35.69
N SER A 164 11.42 5.21 35.07
CA SER A 164 10.61 6.19 35.79
C SER A 164 9.44 5.55 36.55
N SER A 165 8.76 4.56 35.94
CA SER A 165 7.71 3.79 36.61
C SER A 165 8.24 3.02 37.81
N PHE A 166 9.40 2.37 37.67
CA PHE A 166 10.07 1.66 38.77
C PHE A 166 10.41 2.62 39.92
N VAL A 167 11.05 3.77 39.64
CA VAL A 167 11.38 4.78 40.65
C VAL A 167 10.13 5.29 41.37
N SER A 168 9.03 5.50 40.64
CA SER A 168 7.75 5.93 41.23
C SER A 168 7.17 4.88 42.19
N GLN A 169 7.25 3.60 41.82
CA GLN A 169 6.79 2.49 42.67
C GLN A 169 7.66 2.31 43.91
N VAL A 170 8.98 2.43 43.77
CA VAL A 170 9.90 2.42 44.92
C VAL A 170 9.61 3.58 45.88
N ARG A 171 9.41 4.80 45.37
CA ARG A 171 9.03 5.95 46.20
C ARG A 171 7.69 5.77 46.90
N SER A 172 6.72 5.17 46.21
CA SER A 172 5.41 4.85 46.79
C SER A 172 5.54 3.82 47.91
N TYR A 173 6.42 2.83 47.75
CA TYR A 173 6.75 1.84 48.77
C TYR A 173 7.47 2.46 49.98
N GLN A 174 8.49 3.30 49.75
CA GLN A 174 9.15 4.08 50.82
C GLN A 174 8.14 4.96 51.58
N THR A 175 7.23 5.60 50.86
CA THR A 175 6.17 6.41 51.48
C THR A 175 5.26 5.55 52.34
N PHE A 176 4.88 4.36 51.87
CA PHE A 176 4.08 3.42 52.65
C PHE A 176 4.79 2.94 53.93
N LEU A 177 6.10 2.69 53.87
CA LEU A 177 6.89 2.27 55.04
C LEU A 177 7.00 3.38 56.10
N ASN A 178 7.22 4.63 55.67
CA ASN A 178 7.44 5.75 56.60
C ASN A 178 6.13 6.39 57.08
N PHE A 179 5.22 6.65 56.15
CA PHE A 179 3.92 7.23 56.42
C PHE A 179 2.90 6.11 56.30
N ASN A 180 2.52 5.49 57.41
CA ASN A 180 1.41 4.55 57.48
C ASN A 180 0.09 5.31 57.27
N PRO A 181 -0.41 5.48 56.02
CA PRO A 181 -1.49 6.41 55.73
C PRO A 181 -2.82 5.86 56.26
N PHE A 182 -2.88 4.54 56.42
CA PHE A 182 -4.01 3.82 56.95
C PHE A 182 -4.22 4.12 58.43
N ASN A 183 -3.16 4.20 59.23
CA ASN A 183 -3.30 4.55 60.65
C ASN A 183 -3.88 5.95 60.84
N GLN A 184 -3.38 6.97 60.13
CA GLN A 184 -3.94 8.32 60.21
C GLN A 184 -5.40 8.37 59.74
N ARG A 185 -5.73 7.61 58.68
CA ARG A 185 -7.10 7.54 58.18
C ARG A 185 -8.02 6.82 59.16
N ILE A 186 -7.56 5.75 59.80
CA ILE A 186 -8.29 5.03 60.86
C ILE A 186 -8.54 5.96 62.04
N GLU A 187 -7.52 6.68 62.51
CA GLU A 187 -7.65 7.63 63.62
C GLU A 187 -8.63 8.76 63.29
N SER A 188 -8.54 9.34 62.10
CA SER A 188 -9.49 10.36 61.64
C SER A 188 -10.92 9.82 61.55
N LEU A 189 -11.12 8.58 61.08
CA LEU A 189 -12.43 7.95 61.00
C LEU A 189 -12.98 7.63 62.39
N GLN A 190 -12.14 7.15 63.32
CA GLN A 190 -12.54 6.94 64.71
C GLN A 190 -12.98 8.24 65.37
N LYS A 191 -12.25 9.34 65.15
CA LYS A 191 -12.63 10.66 65.64
C LYS A 191 -13.98 11.10 65.11
N GLN A 192 -14.22 10.92 63.80
CA GLN A 192 -15.53 11.20 63.20
C GLN A 192 -16.65 10.38 63.85
N VAL A 193 -16.44 9.09 64.12
CA VAL A 193 -17.44 8.24 64.79
C VAL A 193 -17.76 8.77 66.20
N VAL A 194 -16.74 9.20 66.95
CA VAL A 194 -16.93 9.79 68.28
C VAL A 194 -17.70 11.10 68.20
N ASP A 195 -17.36 11.97 67.25
CA ASP A 195 -18.06 13.25 67.04
C ASP A 195 -19.54 13.04 66.68
N TYR A 196 -19.83 12.08 65.80
CA TYR A 196 -21.21 11.70 65.48
C TYR A 196 -21.97 11.16 66.69
N ARG A 197 -21.31 10.36 67.55
CA ARG A 197 -21.94 9.84 68.77
C ARG A 197 -22.29 10.95 69.74
N ASN A 198 -21.36 11.88 69.95
CA ASN A 198 -21.57 13.06 70.79
C ASN A 198 -22.69 13.96 70.24
N TYR A 199 -22.75 14.13 68.93
CA TYR A 199 -23.84 14.84 68.27
C TYR A 199 -25.20 14.17 68.52
N PHE A 200 -25.26 12.85 68.41
CA PHE A 200 -26.48 12.08 68.64
C PHE A 200 -26.99 12.20 70.09
N GLU A 201 -26.08 12.13 71.07
CA GLU A 201 -26.44 12.33 72.48
C GLU A 201 -26.98 13.74 72.74
N ARG A 202 -26.35 14.78 72.17
CA ARG A 202 -26.85 16.17 72.28
C ARG A 202 -28.25 16.34 71.69
N LEU A 203 -28.54 15.72 70.54
CA LEU A 203 -29.90 15.75 69.98
C LEU A 203 -30.90 15.07 70.91
N ARG A 204 -30.50 13.96 71.54
CA ARG A 204 -31.37 13.23 72.46
C ARG A 204 -31.69 14.05 73.72
N GLU A 205 -30.71 14.76 74.25
CA GLU A 205 -30.93 15.72 75.35
C GLU A 205 -31.89 16.84 74.93
N GLN A 206 -31.70 17.42 73.74
CA GLN A 206 -32.61 18.46 73.23
C GLN A 206 -34.06 17.97 73.09
N ILE A 207 -34.27 16.75 72.61
CA ILE A 207 -35.61 16.15 72.52
C ILE A 207 -36.23 15.98 73.92
N ASN A 208 -35.45 15.55 74.91
CA ASN A 208 -35.95 15.39 76.27
C ASN A 208 -36.35 16.74 76.90
N VAL A 209 -35.54 17.78 76.71
CA VAL A 209 -35.86 19.14 77.18
C VAL A 209 -37.13 19.65 76.50
N LEU A 210 -37.24 19.53 75.17
CA LEU A 210 -38.46 19.93 74.45
C LEU A 210 -39.71 19.20 74.93
N ARG A 211 -39.59 17.92 75.27
CA ARG A 211 -40.71 17.13 75.82
C ARG A 211 -41.12 17.66 77.21
N GLN A 212 -40.15 17.97 78.07
CA GLN A 212 -40.43 18.57 79.38
C GLN A 212 -41.12 19.92 79.24
N ASP A 213 -40.64 20.79 78.34
CA ASP A 213 -41.27 22.08 78.06
C ASP A 213 -42.71 21.91 77.55
N TYR A 214 -42.95 20.91 76.69
CA TYR A 214 -44.29 20.59 76.20
C TYR A 214 -45.23 20.11 77.32
N GLU A 215 -44.77 19.22 78.19
CA GLU A 215 -45.54 18.74 79.35
C GLU A 215 -45.85 19.87 80.35
N LEU A 216 -44.93 20.80 80.56
CA LEU A 216 -45.14 21.97 81.40
C LEU A 216 -46.16 22.94 80.78
N ALA A 217 -46.10 23.15 79.46
CA ALA A 217 -47.05 24.00 78.73
C ALA A 217 -48.47 23.41 78.67
N PHE A 218 -48.62 22.08 78.72
CA PHE A 218 -49.92 21.41 78.72
C PHE A 218 -50.57 21.34 80.12
N ASN A 219 -49.78 21.41 81.18
CA ASN A 219 -50.24 21.37 82.58
C ASN A 219 -50.52 22.75 83.19
N GLN A 220 -50.51 23.82 82.39
CA GLN A 220 -50.99 25.17 82.74
C GLN A 220 -52.37 25.42 82.14
#